data_AF-A0A9K3IC53-F1
#
_entry.id   AF-A0A9K3IC53-F1
#
_cell.length_a   1.000
_cell.length_b   1.000
_cell.length_c   1.000
_cell.angle_alpha   90.00
_cell.angle_beta   90.00
_cell.angle_gamma   90.00
#
_symmetry.space_group_name_H-M   'P 1'
#
loop_
_entity.id
_entity.type
_entity.pdbx_description
1 polymer ?
#
loop_
_entity_poly.entity_id
_entity_poly.type
_entity_poly.pdbx_seq_one_letter_code
_entity_poly.pdbx_strand_id
1 'polypeptide(L)'
;MWKYPVNIREQVRLAYISLGVYQIKLEEYKPRGPKNNRRRFKYAWFDMFPDWLEYSPTKHKAYCFLCYLYNDKPNESHGHGAFTSEGFDNWKKVNDGDKCPLLKHSKSSNHKNAFLFYKNLLNQKAHLENFLIEESKNLKGRRSEL
;
A
#
# COMPACT_ATOMS: atom_id res chain seq x y z
N MET A 1 -0.46 -5.82 -8.85
CA MET A 1 -1.84 -6.34 -8.95
C MET A 1 -2.21 -6.82 -10.34
N TRP A 2 -2.05 -6.00 -11.38
CA TRP A 2 -2.44 -6.31 -12.77
C TRP A 2 -1.97 -7.66 -13.37
N LYS A 3 -0.88 -8.25 -12.85
CA LYS A 3 -0.37 -9.57 -13.28
C LYS A 3 -1.25 -10.75 -12.85
N TYR A 4 -2.12 -10.56 -11.85
CA TYR A 4 -3.03 -11.62 -11.39
C TYR A 4 -4.33 -11.62 -12.22
N PRO A 5 -4.91 -12.80 -12.52
CA PRO A 5 -6.25 -12.93 -13.07
C PRO A 5 -7.29 -12.15 -12.26
N VAL A 6 -8.24 -11.49 -12.95
CA VAL A 6 -9.18 -10.54 -12.33
C VAL A 6 -9.96 -11.17 -11.18
N ASN A 7 -10.41 -12.42 -11.35
CA ASN A 7 -11.21 -13.16 -10.37
C ASN A 7 -10.47 -13.48 -9.06
N ILE A 8 -9.13 -13.40 -9.00
CA ILE A 8 -8.37 -13.63 -7.77
C ILE A 8 -7.78 -12.36 -7.16
N ARG A 9 -7.88 -11.21 -7.84
CA ARG A 9 -7.23 -9.96 -7.39
C ARG A 9 -7.70 -9.52 -6.00
N GLU A 10 -8.98 -9.69 -5.69
CA GLU A 10 -9.51 -9.33 -4.38
C GLU A 10 -8.91 -10.17 -3.25
N GLN A 11 -8.83 -11.49 -3.45
CA GLN A 11 -8.19 -12.40 -2.48
C GLN A 11 -6.71 -12.06 -2.30
N VAL A 12 -6.01 -11.75 -3.40
CA VAL A 12 -4.62 -11.30 -3.35
C VAL A 12 -4.50 -9.99 -2.57
N ARG A 13 -5.38 -9.00 -2.80
CA ARG A 13 -5.40 -7.75 -2.02
C ARG A 13 -5.57 -8.02 -0.53
N LEU A 14 -6.54 -8.86 -0.16
CA LEU A 14 -6.75 -9.24 1.24
C LEU A 14 -5.52 -9.90 1.87
N ALA A 15 -4.81 -10.76 1.12
CA ALA A 15 -3.57 -11.37 1.60
C ALA A 15 -2.47 -10.32 1.86
N TYR A 16 -2.25 -9.37 0.94
CA TYR A 16 -1.31 -8.27 1.17
C TYR A 16 -1.75 -7.38 2.34
N ILE A 17 -3.03 -7.06 2.44
CA ILE A 17 -3.59 -6.26 3.55
C ILE A 17 -3.36 -6.96 4.89
N SER A 18 -3.53 -8.28 4.97
CA SER A 18 -3.25 -9.03 6.20
C SER A 18 -1.78 -9.05 6.60
N LEU A 19 -0.85 -8.90 5.64
CA LEU A 19 0.57 -8.76 5.94
C LEU A 19 0.93 -7.34 6.41
N GLY A 20 0.09 -6.36 6.08
CA GLY A 20 0.31 -4.95 6.40
C GLY A 20 1.34 -4.26 5.51
N VAL A 21 1.55 -2.98 5.77
CA VAL A 21 2.50 -2.14 5.05
C VAL A 21 3.92 -2.54 5.42
N TYR A 22 4.75 -2.85 4.43
CA TYR A 22 6.12 -3.28 4.64
C TYR A 22 7.08 -2.09 4.87
N GLN A 23 7.31 -1.76 6.14
CA GLN A 23 8.16 -0.65 6.60
C GLN A 23 9.44 -1.13 7.30
N ILE A 24 10.36 -1.72 6.53
CA ILE A 24 11.64 -2.21 7.08
C ILE A 24 12.60 -1.07 7.42
N LYS A 25 13.05 -1.02 8.68
CA LYS A 25 14.14 -0.14 9.16
C LYS A 25 15.47 -0.84 8.92
N LEU A 26 16.24 -0.31 7.96
CA LEU A 26 17.59 -0.81 7.66
C LEU A 26 18.63 0.01 8.41
N GLU A 27 19.72 -0.64 8.84
CA GLU A 27 20.90 0.04 9.37
C GLU A 27 21.45 1.04 8.34
N GLU A 28 21.54 0.61 7.07
CA GLU A 28 21.92 1.46 5.97
C GLU A 28 21.03 1.31 4.74
N TYR A 29 20.48 2.43 4.25
CA TYR A 29 19.82 2.52 2.96
C TYR A 29 20.82 2.87 1.86
N LYS A 30 20.74 2.17 0.71
CA LYS A 30 21.64 2.41 -0.42
C LYS A 30 21.59 3.86 -0.91
N PRO A 31 22.73 4.56 -0.98
CA PRO A 31 22.78 5.90 -1.53
C PRO A 31 22.66 5.91 -3.05
N ARG A 32 22.08 6.99 -3.59
CA ARG A 32 21.92 7.29 -5.01
C ARG A 32 22.35 8.72 -5.31
N GLY A 33 22.80 8.98 -6.53
CA GLY A 33 23.24 10.30 -6.99
C GLY A 33 24.77 10.45 -7.08
N PRO A 34 25.26 11.64 -7.49
CA PRO A 34 26.68 11.88 -7.71
C PRO A 34 27.47 11.80 -6.40
N LYS A 35 28.78 11.50 -6.48
CA LYS A 35 29.66 11.26 -5.31
C LYS A 35 29.53 12.32 -4.22
N ASN A 36 29.44 13.60 -4.60
CA ASN A 36 29.40 14.74 -3.67
C ASN A 36 27.98 15.13 -3.21
N ASN A 37 26.94 14.44 -3.68
CA ASN A 37 25.54 14.73 -3.34
C ASN A 37 24.73 13.42 -3.29
N ARG A 38 25.29 12.42 -2.62
CA ARG A 38 24.63 11.13 -2.41
C ARG A 38 23.45 11.32 -1.47
N ARG A 39 22.28 10.85 -1.91
CA ARG A 39 21.04 10.88 -1.12
C ARG A 39 20.54 9.46 -0.96
N ARG A 40 19.88 9.20 0.16
CA ARG A 40 19.35 7.88 0.48
C ARG A 40 17.95 8.02 1.06
N PHE A 41 17.21 6.93 1.03
CA PHE A 41 15.98 6.82 1.77
C PHE A 41 16.22 7.04 3.27
N LYS A 42 15.27 7.65 3.96
CA LYS A 42 15.31 7.87 5.41
C LYS A 42 14.09 7.20 6.04
N TYR A 43 14.33 6.29 7.00
CA TYR A 43 13.24 5.59 7.68
C TYR A 43 12.28 6.52 8.43
N ALA A 44 12.73 7.72 8.83
CA ALA A 44 11.88 8.74 9.45
C ALA A 44 10.69 9.15 8.56
N TRP A 45 10.76 8.90 7.24
CA TRP A 45 9.62 9.11 6.36
C TRP A 45 8.49 8.10 6.58
N PHE A 46 8.76 6.93 7.18
CA PHE A 46 7.69 6.02 7.60
C PHE A 46 6.81 6.65 8.68
N ASP A 47 7.41 7.35 9.64
CA ASP A 47 6.66 8.03 10.70
C ASP A 47 5.77 9.16 10.13
N MET A 48 6.19 9.78 9.01
CA MET A 48 5.39 10.78 8.29
C MET A 48 4.28 10.16 7.42
N PHE A 49 4.45 8.92 6.96
CA PHE A 49 3.58 8.26 6.00
C PHE A 49 3.32 6.78 6.38
N PRO A 50 2.77 6.51 7.58
CA PRO A 50 2.71 5.17 8.16
C PRO A 50 1.80 4.22 7.36
N ASP A 51 0.74 4.75 6.77
CA ASP A 51 -0.34 3.93 6.20
C ASP A 51 -0.08 3.44 4.77
N TRP A 52 0.99 3.91 4.11
CA TRP A 52 1.18 3.61 2.69
C TRP A 52 2.61 3.54 2.20
N LEU A 53 3.58 4.21 2.85
CA LEU A 53 4.93 4.27 2.32
C LEU A 53 5.67 2.97 2.58
N GLU A 54 6.12 2.33 1.51
CA GLU A 54 6.98 1.15 1.57
C GLU A 54 8.34 1.45 0.92
N TYR A 55 9.34 0.65 1.30
CA TYR A 55 10.66 0.65 0.65
C TYR A 55 11.04 -0.76 0.25
N SER A 56 11.52 -0.94 -0.99
CA SER A 56 12.07 -2.21 -1.47
C SER A 56 13.60 -2.20 -1.30
N PRO A 57 14.17 -3.05 -0.42
CA PRO A 57 15.62 -3.15 -0.27
C PRO A 57 16.35 -3.65 -1.51
N THR A 58 15.68 -4.44 -2.35
CA THR A 58 16.26 -4.99 -3.58
C THR A 58 16.26 -3.99 -4.73
N LYS A 59 15.19 -3.18 -4.86
CA LYS A 59 15.08 -2.17 -5.91
C LYS A 59 15.66 -0.82 -5.50
N HIS A 60 15.78 -0.59 -4.21
CA HIS A 60 16.19 0.68 -3.60
C HIS A 60 15.25 1.85 -3.93
N LYS A 61 13.95 1.56 -3.95
CA LYS A 61 12.89 2.50 -4.33
C LYS A 61 11.75 2.46 -3.33
N ALA A 62 11.03 3.56 -3.23
CA ALA A 62 9.82 3.68 -2.43
C ALA A 62 8.56 3.40 -3.26
N TYR A 63 7.54 2.85 -2.62
CA TYR A 63 6.27 2.47 -3.23
C TYR A 63 5.10 2.92 -2.36
N CYS A 64 3.92 3.05 -2.97
CA CYS A 64 2.66 3.22 -2.27
C CYS A 64 1.92 1.90 -2.21
N PHE A 65 1.84 1.34 -1.00
CA PHE A 65 1.16 0.07 -0.69
C PHE A 65 -0.22 0.00 -1.34
N LEU A 66 -1.08 0.95 -0.98
CA LEU A 66 -2.44 1.06 -1.46
C LEU A 66 -2.49 1.21 -2.99
N CYS A 67 -1.66 2.08 -3.53
CA CYS A 67 -1.71 2.46 -4.93
C CYS A 67 -1.31 1.28 -5.83
N TYR A 68 -0.31 0.47 -5.47
CA TYR A 68 0.05 -0.68 -6.30
C TYR A 68 -0.98 -1.83 -6.16
N LEU A 69 -1.69 -1.94 -5.03
CA LEU A 69 -2.77 -2.92 -4.84
C LEU A 69 -3.99 -2.61 -5.70
N TYR A 70 -4.27 -1.34 -5.94
CA TYR A 70 -5.38 -0.90 -6.80
C TYR A 70 -4.92 -0.42 -8.19
N ASN A 71 -3.66 -0.66 -8.56
CA ASN A 71 -3.16 -0.45 -9.91
C ASN A 71 -3.44 -1.68 -10.80
N ASP A 72 -4.68 -1.77 -11.26
CA ASP A 72 -5.17 -2.87 -12.10
C ASP A 72 -4.81 -2.71 -13.58
N LYS A 73 -4.48 -1.49 -13.99
CA LYS A 73 -4.22 -1.11 -15.38
C LYS A 73 -3.07 -0.10 -15.47
N PRO A 74 -1.81 -0.52 -15.23
CA PRO A 74 -0.66 0.38 -15.15
C PRO A 74 -0.43 1.19 -16.44
N ASN A 75 -0.75 0.60 -17.60
CA ASN A 75 -0.47 1.18 -18.92
C ASN A 75 -1.52 2.22 -19.37
N GLU A 76 -2.69 2.28 -18.73
CA GLU A 76 -3.69 3.33 -19.00
C GLU A 76 -3.36 4.63 -18.24
N SER A 77 -2.48 4.56 -17.24
CA SER A 77 -2.14 5.66 -16.34
C SER A 77 -0.85 6.37 -16.77
N HIS A 78 -0.93 7.20 -17.81
CA HIS A 78 0.22 8.02 -18.26
C HIS A 78 0.74 8.91 -17.11
N GLY A 79 1.94 8.63 -16.61
CA GLY A 79 2.61 9.45 -15.58
C GLY A 79 2.36 9.07 -14.11
N HIS A 80 1.66 7.95 -13.82
CA HIS A 80 1.33 7.54 -12.45
C HIS A 80 2.15 6.35 -11.90
N GLY A 81 3.15 5.89 -12.65
CA GLY A 81 4.00 4.74 -12.31
C GLY A 81 4.99 4.97 -11.16
N ALA A 82 5.28 6.23 -10.83
CA ALA A 82 6.37 6.58 -9.91
C ALA A 82 6.25 5.94 -8.52
N PHE A 83 5.05 5.76 -7.97
CA PHE A 83 4.86 5.09 -6.67
C PHE A 83 4.28 3.68 -6.80
N THR A 84 4.18 3.13 -8.01
CA THR A 84 3.56 1.81 -8.24
C THR A 84 4.48 0.85 -8.98
N SER A 85 4.50 0.86 -10.30
CA SER A 85 5.32 -0.07 -11.11
C SER A 85 6.79 0.30 -11.11
N GLU A 86 7.11 1.59 -11.25
CA GLU A 86 8.48 2.09 -11.43
C GLU A 86 9.23 2.24 -10.11
N GLY A 87 8.53 2.71 -9.09
CA GLY A 87 9.08 3.05 -7.78
C GLY A 87 9.80 4.40 -7.77
N PHE A 88 9.71 5.08 -6.63
CA PHE A 88 10.18 6.44 -6.44
C PHE A 88 11.59 6.41 -5.85
N ASP A 89 12.52 7.16 -6.43
CA ASP A 89 13.90 7.28 -5.92
C ASP A 89 14.46 8.70 -5.93
N ASN A 90 13.62 9.71 -6.20
CA ASN A 90 14.04 11.10 -6.22
C ASN A 90 14.00 11.72 -4.80
N TRP A 91 14.98 11.34 -3.98
CA TRP A 91 15.11 11.80 -2.60
C TRP A 91 15.35 13.30 -2.45
N LYS A 92 15.63 14.03 -3.55
CA LYS A 92 16.10 15.42 -3.48
C LYS A 92 15.10 16.38 -2.85
N LYS A 93 13.82 16.16 -3.08
CA LYS A 93 12.74 17.09 -2.73
C LYS A 93 11.85 16.61 -1.58
N VAL A 94 12.17 15.49 -0.93
CA VAL A 94 11.29 14.91 0.10
C VAL A 94 11.08 15.84 1.30
N ASN A 95 12.01 16.77 1.57
CA ASN A 95 11.89 17.75 2.65
C ASN A 95 11.58 19.18 2.14
N ASP A 96 11.12 19.35 0.90
CA ASP A 96 10.86 20.66 0.26
C ASP A 96 9.44 21.18 0.54
N GLY A 97 8.97 21.05 1.79
CA GLY A 97 7.63 21.49 2.22
C GLY A 97 6.50 21.02 1.30
N ASP A 98 5.70 21.94 0.78
CA ASP A 98 4.60 21.66 -0.16
C ASP A 98 5.03 21.06 -1.51
N LYS A 99 6.32 21.18 -1.85
CA LYS A 99 6.91 20.55 -3.04
C LYS A 99 7.34 19.11 -2.77
N CYS A 100 7.20 18.62 -1.54
CA CYS A 100 7.48 17.24 -1.19
C CYS A 100 6.70 16.26 -2.08
N PRO A 101 7.38 15.40 -2.86
CA PRO A 101 6.71 14.45 -3.74
C PRO A 101 5.89 13.40 -2.97
N LEU A 102 6.31 13.02 -1.76
CA LEU A 102 5.54 12.09 -0.91
C LEU A 102 4.22 12.74 -0.45
N LEU A 103 4.28 14.01 -0.03
CA LEU A 103 3.09 14.78 0.38
C LEU A 103 2.16 15.08 -0.80
N LYS A 104 2.72 15.42 -1.97
CA LYS A 104 1.93 15.60 -3.20
C LYS A 104 1.24 14.30 -3.60
N HIS A 105 1.93 13.17 -3.47
CA HIS A 105 1.37 11.86 -3.76
C HIS A 105 0.22 11.52 -2.81
N SER A 106 0.38 11.68 -1.50
CA SER A 106 -0.68 11.38 -0.53
C SER A 106 -1.94 12.22 -0.75
N LYS A 107 -1.79 13.45 -1.27
CA LYS A 107 -2.92 14.33 -1.63
C LYS A 107 -3.56 14.02 -2.99
N SER A 108 -2.96 13.15 -3.81
CA SER A 108 -3.44 12.85 -5.17
C SER A 108 -4.77 12.10 -5.19
N SER A 109 -5.54 12.27 -6.26
CA SER A 109 -6.80 11.55 -6.48
C SER A 109 -6.60 10.03 -6.50
N ASN A 110 -5.55 9.55 -7.16
CA ASN A 110 -5.25 8.12 -7.25
C ASN A 110 -5.00 7.51 -5.86
N HIS A 111 -4.25 8.20 -5.01
CA HIS A 111 -4.01 7.75 -3.63
C HIS A 111 -5.32 7.73 -2.83
N LYS A 112 -6.11 8.81 -2.90
CA LYS A 112 -7.41 8.91 -2.21
C LYS A 112 -8.39 7.81 -2.65
N ASN A 113 -8.45 7.52 -3.95
CA ASN A 113 -9.29 6.46 -4.50
C ASN A 113 -8.80 5.07 -4.04
N ALA A 114 -7.49 4.81 -4.08
CA ALA A 114 -6.92 3.56 -3.59
C ALA A 114 -7.21 3.36 -2.10
N PHE A 115 -7.12 4.42 -1.29
CA PHE A 115 -7.46 4.38 0.13
C PHE A 115 -8.96 4.15 0.36
N LEU A 116 -9.84 4.72 -0.46
CA LEU A 116 -11.27 4.46 -0.40
C LEU A 116 -11.59 3.00 -0.74
N PHE A 117 -11.00 2.44 -1.79
CA PHE A 117 -11.19 1.04 -2.15
C PHE A 117 -10.64 0.09 -1.07
N TYR A 118 -9.52 0.45 -0.44
CA TYR A 118 -8.98 -0.26 0.70
C TYR A 118 -9.97 -0.30 1.87
N LYS A 119 -10.53 0.85 2.27
CA LYS A 119 -11.54 0.94 3.33
C LYS A 119 -12.80 0.13 3.00
N ASN A 120 -13.29 0.23 1.77
CA ASN A 120 -14.47 -0.51 1.34
C ASN A 120 -14.24 -2.02 1.41
N LEU A 121 -13.07 -2.50 0.98
CA LEU A 121 -12.71 -3.91 1.03
C LEU A 121 -12.62 -4.44 2.47
N LEU A 122 -12.04 -3.66 3.39
CA LEU A 122 -12.00 -4.03 4.81
C LEU A 122 -13.40 -4.09 5.44
N ASN A 123 -14.26 -3.12 5.14
CA ASN A 123 -15.63 -3.11 5.62
C ASN A 123 -16.42 -4.31 5.09
N GLN A 124 -16.29 -4.62 3.80
CA GLN A 124 -16.91 -5.80 3.19
C GLN A 124 -16.45 -7.10 3.87
N LYS A 125 -15.15 -7.25 4.11
CA LYS A 125 -14.60 -8.40 4.83
C LYS A 125 -15.19 -8.53 6.24
N ALA A 126 -15.22 -7.44 7.00
CA ALA A 126 -15.76 -7.45 8.37
C ALA A 126 -17.26 -7.80 8.40
N HIS A 127 -18.05 -7.28 7.46
CA HIS A 127 -19.47 -7.63 7.35
C HIS A 127 -19.70 -9.12 7.08
N LEU A 128 -18.89 -9.71 6.20
CA LEU A 128 -18.95 -11.15 5.91
C LEU A 128 -18.55 -12.00 7.12
N GLU A 129 -17.47 -11.63 7.80
CA GLU A 129 -17.01 -12.32 9.02
C GLU A 129 -18.08 -12.28 10.12
N ASN A 130 -18.70 -11.13 10.35
CA ASN A 130 -19.78 -10.98 11.32
C ASN A 130 -20.99 -11.85 10.96
N PHE A 131 -21.41 -11.87 9.69
CA PHE A 131 -22.52 -12.71 9.24
C PHE A 131 -22.28 -14.20 9.52
N LEU A 132 -21.09 -14.71 9.18
CA LEU A 132 -20.71 -16.10 9.43
C LEU A 132 -20.66 -16.46 10.91
N ILE A 133 -20.21 -15.52 11.75
CA ILE A 133 -20.21 -15.68 13.21
C ILE A 133 -21.64 -15.83 13.72
N GLU A 134 -22.56 -14.96 13.31
CA GLU A 134 -23.97 -15.03 13.72
C GLU A 134 -24.66 -16.33 13.24
N GLU A 135 -24.40 -16.77 12.01
CA GLU A 135 -24.91 -18.03 11.50
C GLU A 135 -24.40 -19.23 12.33
N SER A 136 -23.11 -19.22 12.71
CA SER A 136 -22.51 -20.26 13.54
C SER A 136 -23.11 -20.31 14.97
N LYS A 137 -23.45 -19.16 15.55
CA LYS A 137 -24.13 -19.07 16.86
C LYS A 137 -25.53 -19.65 16.78
N ASN A 138 -26.28 -19.29 15.73
CA ASN A 138 -27.64 -19.77 15.49
C ASN A 138 -27.67 -21.30 15.29
N LEU A 139 -26.69 -21.86 14.58
CA LEU A 139 -26.56 -23.32 14.40
C LEU A 139 -26.22 -24.06 15.69
N LYS A 140 -25.42 -23.46 16.59
CA LYS A 140 -25.09 -24.05 17.89
C LYS A 140 -26.26 -23.99 18.87
N GLY A 141 -27.00 -22.88 18.92
CA GLY A 141 -28.19 -22.75 19.77
C GLY A 141 -29.27 -23.80 19.47
N ARG A 142 -29.48 -24.11 18.19
CA ARG A 142 -30.44 -25.16 17.76
C ARG A 142 -30.00 -26.59 18.10
N ARG A 143 -28.73 -26.82 18.40
CA ARG A 143 -28.19 -28.15 18.80
C ARG A 143 -28.20 -28.38 20.31
N SER A 144 -28.27 -27.32 21.12
CA SER A 144 -28.36 -27.40 22.59
C SER A 144 -29.79 -27.53 23.11
N GLU A 145 -30.79 -27.45 22.23
CA GLU A 145 -32.22 -27.59 22.54
C GLU A 145 -32.79 -28.97 22.16
N LEU A 146 -31.92 -29.91 21.73
CA LEU A 146 -32.21 -31.32 21.45
C LEU A 146 -31.44 -32.19 22.45
#